data_AF-A0A4V6I1G9-F1
#
_entry.id   AF-A0A4V6I1G9-F1
#
_cell.length_a   1.000
_cell.length_b   1.000
_cell.length_c   1.000
_cell.angle_alpha   90.00
_cell.angle_beta   90.00
_cell.angle_gamma   90.00
#
_symmetry.space_group_name_H-M   'P 1'
#
loop_
_entity.id
_entity.type
_entity.pdbx_description
1 polymer ?
#
loop_
_entity_poly.entity_id
_entity_poly.type
_entity_poly.pdbx_seq_one_letter_code
_entity_poly.pdbx_strand_id
1 'polypeptide(L)'
;MTQADFKAFYTNLIESFEGYIQLSDSKDFIILDNEPLPQWEALHNGRNFIHQMYLYSPTTQRSINATQINNGFNVLDKNLADFEKSAKNEIEFLTNTQAHKHNISQIKITQIWQEVADELCCDFDVLMPTFTLFSGFTKGENND
;
A
#
# COMPACT_ATOMS: atom_id res chain seq x y z
N MET A 1 2.58 -11.77 -10.36
CA MET A 1 1.35 -12.59 -10.27
C MET A 1 0.54 -12.43 -11.55
N THR A 2 -0.12 -13.48 -12.04
CA THR A 2 -1.08 -13.33 -13.15
C THR A 2 -2.35 -12.63 -12.65
N GLN A 3 -3.24 -12.21 -13.55
CA GLN A 3 -4.53 -11.63 -13.15
C GLN A 3 -5.41 -12.63 -12.37
N ALA A 4 -5.38 -13.91 -12.73
CA ALA A 4 -6.15 -14.94 -12.03
C ALA A 4 -5.61 -15.16 -10.59
N ASP A 5 -4.28 -15.25 -10.45
CA ASP A 5 -3.65 -15.37 -9.13
C ASP A 5 -3.92 -14.14 -8.27
N PHE A 6 -3.87 -12.95 -8.88
CA PHE A 6 -4.16 -11.70 -8.17
C PHE A 6 -5.61 -11.62 -7.72
N LYS A 7 -6.57 -12.05 -8.54
CA LYS A 7 -7.98 -12.16 -8.12
C LYS A 7 -8.10 -13.07 -6.90
N ALA A 8 -7.50 -14.26 -6.93
CA ALA A 8 -7.56 -15.21 -5.82
C ALA A 8 -6.91 -14.64 -4.54
N PHE A 9 -5.76 -13.97 -4.68
CA PHE A 9 -5.12 -13.24 -3.58
C PHE A 9 -6.05 -12.18 -2.99
N TYR A 10 -6.61 -11.31 -3.83
CA TYR A 10 -7.52 -10.24 -3.43
C TYR A 10 -8.75 -10.78 -2.68
N THR A 11 -9.39 -11.82 -3.21
CA THR A 11 -10.61 -12.39 -2.61
C THR A 11 -10.38 -13.07 -1.26
N ASN A 12 -9.12 -13.41 -0.94
CA ASN A 12 -8.75 -14.01 0.34
C ASN A 12 -8.39 -12.96 1.41
N LEU A 13 -8.35 -11.67 1.06
CA LEU A 13 -8.13 -10.59 2.01
C LEU A 13 -9.45 -10.27 2.74
N ILE A 14 -9.58 -10.78 3.96
CA ILE A 14 -10.82 -10.68 4.77
C ILE A 14 -10.75 -9.62 5.89
N GLU A 15 -9.62 -8.92 6.01
CA GLU A 15 -9.39 -7.89 7.03
C GLU A 15 -9.98 -6.54 6.61
N SER A 16 -10.08 -5.62 7.57
CA SER A 16 -10.31 -4.21 7.29
C SER A 16 -8.98 -3.52 6.98
N PHE A 17 -9.02 -2.59 6.02
CA PHE A 17 -7.85 -1.87 5.57
C PHE A 17 -8.08 -0.36 5.59
N GLU A 18 -7.04 0.36 5.96
CA GLU A 18 -6.80 1.71 5.46
C GLU A 18 -6.10 1.60 4.11
N GLY A 19 -6.44 2.45 3.15
CA GLY A 19 -5.75 2.42 1.87
C GLY A 19 -6.51 3.04 0.72
N TYR A 20 -6.02 2.77 -0.48
CA TYR A 20 -6.68 3.22 -1.69
C TYR A 20 -6.49 2.24 -2.85
N ILE A 21 -7.51 2.21 -3.72
CA ILE A 21 -7.52 1.44 -4.97
C ILE A 21 -7.75 2.43 -6.11
N GLN A 22 -6.94 2.33 -7.16
CA GLN A 22 -7.15 3.02 -8.41
C GLN A 22 -7.46 2.01 -9.52
N LEU A 23 -8.58 2.22 -10.21
CA LEU A 23 -8.97 1.42 -11.38
C LEU A 23 -8.40 2.06 -12.66
N SER A 24 -8.12 1.23 -13.67
CA SER A 24 -7.51 1.64 -14.93
C SER A 24 -8.35 2.62 -15.76
N ASP A 25 -9.66 2.65 -15.50
CA ASP A 25 -10.64 3.50 -16.18
C ASP A 25 -11.06 4.72 -15.35
N SER A 26 -10.43 4.95 -14.20
CA SER A 26 -10.74 6.07 -13.31
C SER A 26 -9.49 6.88 -12.93
N LYS A 27 -9.68 8.19 -12.80
CA LYS A 27 -8.69 9.08 -12.16
C LYS A 27 -8.88 9.17 -10.65
N ASP A 28 -10.05 8.78 -10.16
CA ASP A 28 -10.40 8.87 -8.75
C ASP A 28 -9.94 7.62 -8.01
N PHE A 29 -9.64 7.80 -6.73
CA PHE A 29 -9.27 6.73 -5.83
C PHE A 29 -10.48 6.26 -5.04
N ILE A 30 -10.65 4.95 -4.93
CA ILE A 30 -11.52 4.36 -3.92
C ILE A 30 -10.69 4.36 -2.64
N ILE A 31 -11.04 5.25 -1.71
CA ILE A 31 -10.40 5.36 -0.40
C ILE A 31 -11.09 4.39 0.57
N LEU A 32 -10.30 3.64 1.33
CA LEU A 32 -10.75 2.75 2.39
C LEU A 32 -10.26 3.29 3.73
N ASP A 33 -11.16 3.46 4.68
CA ASP A 33 -10.85 3.99 6.01
C ASP A 33 -11.21 2.99 7.09
N ASN A 34 -10.32 2.01 7.29
CA ASN A 34 -10.56 0.85 8.16
C ASN A 34 -11.81 0.06 7.73
N GLU A 35 -11.97 -0.14 6.42
CA GLU A 35 -13.10 -0.81 5.78
C GLU A 35 -12.67 -2.12 5.12
N PRO A 36 -13.57 -3.10 4.99
CA PRO A 36 -13.31 -4.29 4.19
C PRO A 36 -13.16 -3.93 2.71
N LEU A 37 -12.47 -4.79 1.97
CA LEU A 37 -12.33 -4.62 0.53
C LEU A 37 -13.69 -4.71 -0.19
N PRO A 38 -13.93 -3.84 -1.20
CA PRO A 38 -15.04 -4.01 -2.12
C PRO A 38 -14.98 -5.38 -2.78
N GLN A 39 -16.14 -5.97 -3.07
CA GLN A 39 -16.17 -7.25 -3.78
C GLN A 39 -15.53 -7.10 -5.17
N TRP A 40 -14.77 -8.12 -5.61
CA TRP A 40 -14.05 -8.08 -6.89
C TRP A 40 -14.98 -7.73 -8.05
N GLU A 41 -16.16 -8.36 -8.10
CA GLU A 41 -17.16 -8.16 -9.14
C GLU A 41 -17.73 -6.73 -9.13
N ALA A 42 -17.76 -6.05 -7.98
CA ALA A 42 -18.23 -4.67 -7.88
C ALA A 42 -17.21 -3.65 -8.41
N LEU A 43 -15.92 -4.00 -8.42
CA LEU A 43 -14.85 -3.15 -8.97
C LEU A 43 -14.74 -3.24 -10.49
N HIS A 44 -15.24 -4.32 -11.10
CA HIS A 44 -14.93 -4.65 -12.47
C HIS A 44 -16.16 -4.59 -13.40
N ASN A 45 -16.04 -3.81 -14.47
CA ASN A 45 -17.04 -3.71 -15.54
C ASN A 45 -16.76 -4.65 -16.73
N GLY A 46 -15.80 -5.56 -16.56
CA GLY A 46 -15.35 -6.50 -17.59
C GLY A 46 -14.31 -5.94 -18.57
N ARG A 47 -13.95 -4.65 -18.48
CA ARG A 47 -12.92 -4.02 -19.32
C ARG A 47 -11.80 -3.37 -18.51
N ASN A 48 -12.10 -2.93 -17.29
CA ASN A 48 -11.13 -2.32 -16.40
C ASN A 48 -10.37 -3.36 -15.57
N PHE A 49 -9.36 -2.89 -14.87
CA PHE A 49 -8.56 -3.65 -13.91
C PHE A 49 -8.06 -2.70 -12.81
N ILE A 50 -7.66 -3.25 -11.66
CA ILE A 50 -6.94 -2.49 -10.65
C ILE A 50 -5.59 -2.06 -11.22
N HIS A 51 -5.36 -0.75 -11.38
CA HIS A 51 -4.08 -0.21 -11.84
C HIS A 51 -3.06 -0.22 -10.70
N GLN A 52 -3.46 0.28 -9.54
CA GLN A 52 -2.66 0.25 -8.33
C GLN A 52 -3.53 0.16 -7.08
N MET A 53 -2.98 -0.42 -6.03
CA MET A 53 -3.63 -0.60 -4.74
C MET A 53 -2.58 -0.54 -3.63
N TYR A 54 -2.87 0.21 -2.58
CA TYR A 54 -2.06 0.32 -1.38
C TYR A 54 -2.98 0.11 -0.19
N LEU A 55 -2.73 -0.92 0.61
CA LEU A 55 -3.53 -1.30 1.75
C LEU A 55 -2.65 -1.46 2.98
N TYR A 56 -3.19 -1.09 4.13
CA TYR A 56 -2.59 -1.28 5.43
C TYR A 56 -3.66 -1.78 6.40
N SER A 57 -3.40 -2.90 7.08
CA SER A 57 -4.26 -3.40 8.15
C SER A 57 -3.72 -2.91 9.49
N PRO A 58 -4.40 -1.98 10.20
CA PRO A 58 -3.92 -1.47 11.48
C PRO A 58 -3.84 -2.56 12.55
N THR A 59 -4.64 -3.61 12.44
CA THR A 59 -4.67 -4.73 13.39
C THR A 59 -3.46 -5.64 13.23
N THR A 60 -3.12 -6.05 11.99
CA THR A 60 -2.02 -6.99 11.75
C THR A 60 -0.71 -6.30 11.41
N GLN A 61 -0.73 -4.99 11.16
CA GLN A 61 0.38 -4.20 10.60
C GLN A 61 0.84 -4.66 9.21
N ARG A 62 -0.02 -5.39 8.49
CA ARG A 62 0.25 -5.88 7.14
C ARG A 62 0.08 -4.75 6.14
N SER A 63 1.09 -4.53 5.31
CA SER A 63 1.12 -3.59 4.21
C SER A 63 1.13 -4.34 2.88
N ILE A 64 0.22 -3.99 1.97
CA ILE A 64 0.06 -4.61 0.67
C ILE A 64 0.08 -3.52 -0.40
N ASN A 65 1.10 -3.53 -1.24
CA ASN A 65 1.18 -2.68 -2.42
C ASN A 65 1.10 -3.57 -3.66
N ALA A 66 0.10 -3.33 -4.51
CA ALA A 66 -0.05 -4.02 -5.78
C ALA A 66 -0.07 -3.01 -6.93
N THR A 67 0.70 -3.26 -7.97
CA THR A 67 0.72 -2.43 -9.18
C THR A 67 0.66 -3.33 -10.40
N GLN A 68 -0.23 -2.98 -11.33
CA GLN A 68 -0.30 -3.65 -12.60
C GLN A 68 0.92 -3.26 -13.45
N ILE A 69 1.61 -4.26 -13.98
CA ILE A 69 2.70 -4.09 -14.95
C ILE A 69 2.45 -5.06 -16.12
N ASN A 70 2.18 -4.51 -17.30
CA ASN A 70 1.86 -5.25 -18.53
C ASN A 70 0.68 -6.21 -18.36
N ASN A 71 0.93 -7.52 -18.26
CA ASN A 71 -0.10 -8.56 -18.20
C ASN A 71 -0.17 -9.21 -16.80
N GLY A 72 0.42 -8.58 -15.78
CA GLY A 72 0.45 -9.12 -14.43
C GLY A 72 0.54 -8.03 -13.37
N PHE A 73 0.67 -8.50 -12.13
CA PHE A 73 0.77 -7.66 -10.94
C PHE A 73 2.10 -7.88 -10.25
N ASN A 74 2.79 -6.79 -9.93
CA ASN A 74 3.82 -6.77 -8.92
C ASN A 74 3.13 -6.56 -7.57
N VAL A 75 3.35 -7.46 -6.61
CA VAL A 75 2.72 -7.42 -5.29
C VAL A 75 3.81 -7.47 -4.24
N LEU A 76 3.87 -6.43 -3.41
CA LEU A 76 4.69 -6.36 -2.21
C LEU A 76 3.76 -6.50 -1.01
N ASP A 77 3.88 -7.61 -0.31
CA ASP A 77 3.05 -7.98 0.84
C ASP A 77 3.99 -8.30 2.01
N LYS A 78 3.97 -7.43 3.02
CA LYS A 78 4.88 -7.48 4.16
C LYS A 78 4.16 -7.10 5.44
N ASN A 79 4.54 -7.73 6.55
CA ASN A 79 4.11 -7.27 7.86
C ASN A 79 5.16 -6.32 8.43
N LEU A 80 4.76 -5.10 8.80
CA LEU A 80 5.69 -4.15 9.42
C LEU A 80 6.23 -4.71 10.75
N ALA A 81 5.48 -5.54 11.47
CA ALA A 81 5.93 -6.15 12.71
C ALA A 81 7.16 -7.07 12.55
N ASP A 82 7.44 -7.55 11.34
CA ASP A 82 8.58 -8.44 11.05
C ASP A 82 9.93 -7.70 11.07
N PHE A 83 9.91 -6.36 11.05
CA PHE A 83 11.11 -5.54 11.02
C PHE A 83 11.38 -4.88 12.37
N GLU A 84 12.66 -4.77 12.73
CA GLU A 84 13.07 -4.03 13.93
C GLU A 84 12.72 -2.54 13.82
N LYS A 85 12.52 -1.88 14.97
CA LYS A 85 12.19 -0.45 15.00
C LYS A 85 13.30 0.41 14.43
N SER A 86 14.56 0.03 14.65
CA SER A 86 15.77 0.68 14.10
C SER A 86 15.83 0.68 12.58
N ALA A 87 15.24 -0.34 11.94
CA ALA A 87 15.21 -0.48 10.48
C ALA A 87 14.08 0.33 9.81
N LYS A 88 13.20 0.96 10.59
CA LYS A 88 12.01 1.66 10.09
C LYS A 88 12.21 3.17 10.11
N ASN A 89 11.94 3.81 8.99
CA ASN A 89 11.83 5.26 8.89
C ASN A 89 10.45 5.64 8.35
N GLU A 90 9.62 6.27 9.17
CA GLU A 90 8.29 6.73 8.76
C GLU A 90 8.36 8.14 8.16
N ILE A 91 7.66 8.32 7.04
CA ILE A 91 7.57 9.58 6.32
C ILE A 91 6.09 9.86 6.04
N GLU A 92 5.68 11.10 6.24
CA GLU A 92 4.33 11.57 5.97
C GLU A 92 4.28 12.45 4.72
N PHE A 93 3.24 12.28 3.92
CA PHE A 93 3.00 13.07 2.71
C PHE A 93 1.61 13.70 2.77
N LEU A 94 1.51 14.99 2.46
CA LEU A 94 0.23 15.68 2.35
C LEU A 94 -0.62 15.05 1.24
N THR A 95 -1.90 14.87 1.52
CA THR A 95 -2.83 14.30 0.53
C THR A 95 -3.49 15.35 -0.35
N ASN A 96 -4.11 14.90 -1.44
CA ASN A 96 -4.87 15.76 -2.33
C ASN A 96 -6.30 16.03 -1.80
N THR A 97 -7.04 16.87 -2.53
CA THR A 97 -8.42 17.25 -2.16
C THR A 97 -9.41 16.08 -2.13
N GLN A 98 -9.14 14.96 -2.81
CA GLN A 98 -10.02 13.79 -2.73
C GLN A 98 -9.92 13.14 -1.36
N ALA A 99 -8.69 12.88 -0.89
CA ALA A 99 -8.45 12.30 0.43
C ALA A 99 -8.95 13.22 1.57
N HIS A 100 -8.84 14.54 1.41
CA HIS A 100 -9.41 15.49 2.37
C HIS A 100 -10.93 15.37 2.53
N LYS A 101 -11.68 14.96 1.50
CA LYS A 101 -13.13 14.67 1.64
C LYS A 101 -13.42 13.49 2.57
N HIS A 102 -12.44 12.61 2.77
CA HIS A 102 -12.48 11.49 3.71
C HIS A 102 -11.80 11.81 5.05
N ASN A 103 -11.62 13.10 5.35
CA ASN A 103 -10.93 13.58 6.55
C ASN A 103 -9.49 13.02 6.72
N ILE A 104 -8.82 12.74 5.60
CA ILE A 104 -7.42 12.33 5.58
C ILE A 104 -6.57 13.57 5.27
N SER A 105 -5.58 13.86 6.11
CA SER A 105 -4.66 14.98 5.92
C SER A 105 -3.34 14.52 5.30
N GLN A 106 -2.84 13.36 5.73
CA GLN A 106 -1.56 12.81 5.29
C GLN A 106 -1.64 11.29 5.06
N ILE A 107 -0.75 10.80 4.19
CA ILE A 107 -0.43 9.39 3.99
C ILE A 107 0.86 9.09 4.73
N LYS A 108 0.90 7.99 5.48
CA LYS A 108 2.09 7.45 6.12
C LYS A 108 2.72 6.37 5.24
N ILE A 109 4.02 6.49 5.04
CA ILE A 109 4.86 5.52 4.36
C ILE A 109 5.99 5.13 5.30
N THR A 110 6.17 3.84 5.53
CA THR A 110 7.33 3.30 6.25
C THR A 110 8.37 2.79 5.25
N GLN A 111 9.55 3.38 5.28
CA GLN A 111 10.72 2.85 4.59
C GLN A 111 11.43 1.83 5.47
N ILE A 112 11.78 0.68 4.90
CA ILE A 112 12.59 -0.34 5.55
C ILE A 112 14.01 -0.25 5.03
N TRP A 113 14.94 -0.04 5.94
CA TRP A 113 16.38 0.08 5.67
C TRP A 113 17.09 -1.14 6.22
N GLN A 114 17.89 -1.80 5.38
CA GLN A 114 18.62 -3.00 5.77
C GLN A 114 20.09 -2.87 5.36
N GLU A 115 20.96 -3.49 6.15
CA GLU A 115 22.36 -3.64 5.80
C GLU A 115 22.50 -4.65 4.67
N VAL A 116 23.13 -4.21 3.58
CA VAL A 116 23.41 -5.04 2.40
C VAL A 116 24.85 -4.78 2.00
N ALA A 117 25.62 -5.84 1.76
CA ALA A 117 26.97 -5.73 1.22
C ALA A 117 26.93 -5.07 -0.16
N ASP A 118 27.75 -4.03 -0.37
CA ASP A 118 27.83 -3.29 -1.63
C ASP A 118 29.20 -3.46 -2.28
N GLU A 119 29.23 -4.10 -3.45
CA GLU A 119 30.44 -4.31 -4.25
C GLU A 119 31.14 -2.99 -4.61
N LEU A 120 30.37 -1.90 -4.80
CA LEU A 120 30.91 -0.56 -5.08
C LEU A 120 31.49 0.10 -3.82
N CYS A 121 31.16 -0.44 -2.65
CA CYS A 121 31.69 -0.06 -1.36
C CYS A 121 32.64 -1.13 -0.80
N CYS A 122 33.41 -1.83 -1.65
CA CYS A 122 34.37 -2.86 -1.21
C CYS A 122 33.74 -3.95 -0.31
N ASP A 123 32.49 -4.33 -0.59
CA ASP A 123 31.69 -5.31 0.15
C ASP A 123 31.41 -4.93 1.61
N PHE A 124 31.58 -3.66 1.99
CA PHE A 124 31.11 -3.18 3.29
C PHE A 124 29.58 -3.21 3.32
N ASP A 125 29.04 -3.59 4.48
CA ASP A 125 27.62 -3.49 4.75
C ASP A 125 27.21 -2.01 4.78
N VAL A 126 26.32 -1.64 3.86
CA VAL A 126 25.76 -0.30 3.77
C VAL A 126 24.25 -0.35 3.97
N LEU A 127 23.73 0.70 4.60
CA LEU A 127 22.31 0.82 4.85
C LEU A 127 21.58 1.23 3.56
N MET A 128 20.73 0.33 3.05
CA MET A 128 20.01 0.52 1.79
C MET A 128 18.48 0.50 1.99
N PRO A 129 17.73 1.40 1.31
CA PRO A 129 16.28 1.39 1.37
C PRO A 129 15.77 0.19 0.57
N THR A 130 15.26 -0.81 1.27
CA THR A 130 14.87 -2.10 0.67
C THR A 130 13.38 -2.13 0.32
N PHE A 131 12.53 -1.57 1.19
CA PHE A 131 11.09 -1.52 0.95
C PHE A 131 10.51 -0.14 1.26
N THR A 132 9.48 0.23 0.51
CA THR A 132 8.63 1.39 0.77
C THR A 132 7.22 0.86 0.95
N LEU A 133 6.74 0.87 2.20
CA LEU A 133 5.49 0.23 2.61
C LEU A 133 4.47 1.29 3.01
N PHE A 134 3.23 1.16 2.55
CA PHE A 134 2.15 2.02 3.01
C PHE A 134 1.76 1.64 4.44
N SER A 135 1.74 2.62 5.36
CA SER A 135 1.49 2.41 6.80
C SER A 135 0.28 3.19 7.31
N GLY A 136 -0.68 3.47 6.42
CA GLY A 136 -1.98 4.03 6.77
C GLY A 136 -2.09 5.54 6.56
N PHE A 137 -3.10 6.12 7.19
CA PHE A 137 -3.44 7.53 7.07
C PHE A 137 -3.28 8.28 8.40
N THR A 138 -3.10 9.59 8.30
CA THR A 138 -3.27 10.52 9.42
C THR A 138 -4.54 11.33 9.16
N LYS A 139 -5.40 11.45 10.19
CA LYS A 139 -6.65 12.20 10.10
C LYS A 139 -6.39 13.70 10.20
N GLY A 140 -7.22 14.48 9.51
CA GLY A 140 -7.27 15.91 9.72
C GLY A 140 -7.79 16.25 11.12
N GLU A 141 -7.36 17.39 11.66
CA GLU A 141 -8.07 17.99 12.79
C GLU A 141 -9.47 18.39 12.29
N ASN A 142 -10.51 17.77 12.85
CA ASN A 142 -11.87 18.30 12.72
C ASN A 142 -11.88 19.65 13.45
N ASN A 143 -11.82 20.75 12.70
CA ASN A 143 -12.27 22.02 13.21
C ASN A 143 -13.80 21.98 13.21
N ASP A 144 -14.38 21.31 14.22
CA ASP A 144 -15.79 21.49 14.60
C ASP A 144 -16.00 22.89 15.18
#